data_AF-A0A8J4YEQ2-F1
#
_entry.id   AF-A0A8J4YEQ2-F1
#
_cell.length_a   1.000
_cell.length_b   1.000
_cell.length_c   1.000
_cell.angle_alpha   90.00
_cell.angle_beta   90.00
_cell.angle_gamma   90.00
#
_symmetry.space_group_name_H-M   'P 1'
#
loop_
_entity.id
_entity.type
_entity.pdbx_description
1 polymer ?
#
loop_
_entity_poly.entity_id
_entity_poly.type
_entity_poly.pdbx_seq_one_letter_code
_entity_poly.pdbx_strand_id
1 'polypeptide(L)'
;MEVTTSARPEGEVAGLCHYQGEVRGRKGSWAALSTCHGVSGVVFDGEELHYVERVPESPAAVTSPHYVFKHSHVIPQNLSCGKNCLVTQGSLIQCEIYSMTKRSPDY
;
A
#
# COMPACT_ATOMS: atom_id res chain seq x y z
N MET A 1 0.11 30.97 28.18
CA MET A 1 0.43 30.06 27.07
C MET A 1 0.01 28.68 27.52
N GLU A 2 -1.20 28.28 27.20
CA GLU A 2 -1.69 26.93 27.52
C GLU A 2 -1.20 25.99 26.42
N VAL A 3 -0.33 25.06 26.81
CA VAL A 3 0.03 23.93 25.96
C VAL A 3 -1.09 22.92 26.12
N THR A 4 -2.02 22.89 25.16
CA THR A 4 -2.97 21.80 25.02
C THR A 4 -2.18 20.51 24.82
N THR A 5 -2.12 19.70 25.86
CA THR A 5 -1.56 18.36 25.84
C THR A 5 -2.38 17.50 24.89
N SER A 6 -1.96 17.46 23.62
CA SER A 6 -2.43 16.47 22.66
C SER A 6 -2.00 15.11 23.19
N ALA A 7 -2.94 14.38 23.78
CA ALA A 7 -2.73 13.08 24.37
C ALA A 7 -2.03 12.18 23.36
N ARG A 8 -0.83 11.71 23.70
CA ARG A 8 -0.19 10.56 23.07
C ARG A 8 -1.18 9.40 23.24
N PRO A 9 -1.74 8.80 22.17
CA PRO A 9 -2.77 7.80 22.33
C PRO A 9 -2.21 6.60 23.10
N GLU A 10 -2.70 6.41 24.31
CA GLU A 10 -2.48 5.21 25.11
C GLU A 10 -3.44 4.12 24.61
N GLY A 11 -2.89 2.92 24.39
CA GLY A 11 -3.62 1.68 24.65
C GLY A 11 -4.48 1.04 23.55
N GLU A 12 -5.01 1.76 22.55
CA GLU A 12 -5.90 1.14 21.53
C GLU A 12 -5.52 1.48 20.07
N VAL A 13 -4.58 2.39 19.86
CA VAL A 13 -4.00 2.74 18.54
C VAL A 13 -2.75 1.90 18.22
N ALA A 14 -2.31 1.05 19.16
CA ALA A 14 -1.06 0.29 19.10
C ALA A 14 -1.00 -0.81 18.02
N GLY A 15 -2.11 -1.07 17.31
CA GLY A 15 -2.20 -2.04 16.22
C GLY A 15 -2.56 -1.46 14.85
N LEU A 16 -2.67 -0.13 14.71
CA LEU A 16 -2.95 0.47 13.41
C LEU A 16 -1.66 0.51 12.58
N CYS A 17 -1.51 -0.47 11.68
CA CYS A 17 -0.47 -0.46 10.67
C CYS A 17 -0.99 -0.07 9.28
N HIS A 18 -2.28 0.25 9.15
CA HIS A 18 -2.88 0.78 7.94
C HIS A 18 -3.22 2.26 8.14
N TYR A 19 -2.83 3.09 7.16
CA TYR A 19 -2.96 4.53 7.20
C TYR A 19 -3.58 5.00 5.90
N GLN A 20 -4.58 5.88 5.99
CA GLN A 20 -5.20 6.53 4.84
C GLN A 20 -5.43 8.00 5.14
N GLY A 21 -5.36 8.85 4.11
CA GLY A 21 -5.61 10.29 4.26
C GLY A 21 -5.11 11.11 3.08
N GLU A 22 -5.08 12.42 3.25
CA GLU A 22 -4.61 13.36 2.23
C GLU A 22 -3.10 13.63 2.35
N VAL A 23 -2.42 13.89 1.24
CA VAL A 23 -1.00 14.26 1.28
C VAL A 23 -0.88 15.71 1.75
N ARG A 24 -0.06 15.91 2.79
CA ARG A 24 0.17 17.25 3.36
C ARG A 24 0.68 18.21 2.30
N GLY A 25 0.05 19.38 2.21
CA GLY A 25 0.46 20.43 1.27
C GLY A 25 -0.05 20.26 -0.17
N ARG A 26 -0.79 19.19 -0.48
CA ARG A 26 -1.36 18.98 -1.83
C ARG A 26 -2.85 18.65 -1.78
N LYS A 27 -3.70 19.61 -2.15
CA LYS A 27 -5.15 19.42 -2.19
C LYS A 27 -5.53 18.46 -3.33
N GLY A 28 -6.55 17.63 -3.11
CA GLY A 28 -6.99 16.62 -4.09
C GLY A 28 -6.07 15.40 -4.21
N SER A 29 -5.08 15.29 -3.33
CA SER A 29 -4.20 14.14 -3.22
C SER A 29 -4.68 13.21 -2.10
N TRP A 30 -4.31 11.94 -2.19
CA TRP A 30 -4.61 10.95 -1.14
C TRP A 30 -3.56 9.85 -1.11
N ALA A 31 -3.42 9.19 0.03
CA ALA A 31 -2.52 8.07 0.21
C ALA A 31 -3.20 6.96 1.01
N ALA A 32 -2.83 5.72 0.71
CA ALA A 32 -3.17 4.53 1.46
C ALA A 32 -1.91 3.69 1.64
N LEU A 33 -1.40 3.62 2.88
CA LEU A 33 -0.13 2.99 3.23
C LEU A 33 -0.31 1.92 4.30
N SER A 34 0.52 0.89 4.22
CA SER A 34 0.67 -0.16 5.22
C SER A 34 2.09 -0.13 5.76
N THR A 35 2.23 -0.21 7.08
CA THR A 35 3.49 -0.33 7.81
C THR A 35 3.62 -1.67 8.54
N CYS A 36 2.73 -2.64 8.26
CA CYS A 36 2.66 -3.89 9.02
C CYS A 36 3.93 -4.75 8.83
N HIS A 37 4.55 -4.67 7.65
CA HIS A 37 5.75 -5.43 7.27
C HIS A 37 6.70 -4.56 6.44
N GLY A 38 7.12 -3.42 7.02
CA GLY A 38 7.75 -2.33 6.27
C GLY A 38 6.72 -1.46 5.55
N VAL A 39 7.18 -0.45 4.80
CA VAL A 39 6.28 0.50 4.12
C VAL A 39 5.88 -0.03 2.74
N SER A 40 4.58 -0.05 2.48
CA SER A 40 4.01 -0.37 1.17
C SER A 40 2.68 0.34 0.96
N GLY A 41 2.25 0.52 -0.28
CA GLY A 41 0.94 1.07 -0.60
C GLY A 41 0.94 1.96 -1.82
N VAL A 42 0.03 2.93 -1.84
CA VAL A 42 -0.18 3.85 -2.97
C VAL A 42 -0.34 5.28 -2.49
N VAL A 43 0.14 6.21 -3.31
CA VAL A 43 0.01 7.65 -3.12
C VAL A 43 -0.46 8.25 -4.44
N PHE A 44 -1.66 8.81 -4.45
CA PHE A 44 -2.14 9.64 -5.54
C PHE A 44 -1.80 11.09 -5.22
N ASP A 45 -0.98 11.70 -6.06
CA ASP A 45 -0.44 13.01 -5.77
C ASP A 45 -1.36 14.14 -6.27
N GLY A 46 -2.44 13.83 -6.99
CA GLY A 46 -3.34 14.81 -7.62
C GLY A 46 -3.30 14.76 -9.14
N GLU A 47 -2.24 14.18 -9.70
CA GLU A 47 -2.02 14.04 -11.15
C GLU A 47 -1.79 12.57 -11.52
N GLU A 48 -0.97 11.87 -10.74
CA GLU A 48 -0.53 10.51 -11.04
C GLU A 48 -0.47 9.63 -9.78
N LEU A 49 -0.77 8.35 -9.98
CA LEU A 49 -0.67 7.34 -8.93
C LEU A 49 0.77 6.82 -8.83
N HIS A 50 1.29 6.82 -7.61
CA HIS A 50 2.61 6.33 -7.25
C HIS A 50 2.45 5.12 -6.34
N TYR A 51 3.24 4.08 -6.59
CA TYR A 51 3.30 2.89 -5.76
C TYR A 51 4.53 2.95 -4.87
N VAL A 52 4.37 2.53 -3.62
CA VAL A 52 5.45 2.37 -2.66
C VAL A 52 5.55 0.88 -2.34
N GLU A 53 6.72 0.30 -2.53
CA GLU A 53 6.97 -1.12 -2.22
C GLU A 53 8.32 -1.27 -1.51
N ARG A 54 8.40 -2.18 -0.53
CA ARG A 54 9.67 -2.46 0.14
C ARG A 54 10.61 -3.18 -0.82
N VAL A 55 11.92 -2.99 -0.65
CA VAL A 55 12.92 -3.82 -1.34
C VAL A 55 12.87 -5.26 -0.78
N PRO A 56 12.67 -6.31 -1.59
CA PRO A 56 12.50 -7.69 -1.10
C PRO A 56 13.65 -8.19 -0.22
N GLU A 57 14.88 -7.79 -0.54
CA GLU A 57 16.09 -8.20 0.17
C GLU A 57 16.34 -7.43 1.48
N SER A 58 15.58 -6.35 1.73
CA SER A 58 15.75 -5.54 2.95
C SER A 58 15.04 -6.18 4.16
N PRO A 59 15.30 -5.72 5.39
CA PRO A 59 14.46 -6.07 6.54
C PRO A 59 13.03 -5.51 6.39
N ALA A 60 12.03 -6.13 7.00
CA ALA A 60 10.65 -5.63 7.03
C ALA A 60 10.44 -4.48 8.05
N ALA A 61 11.34 -3.49 8.03
CA ALA A 61 11.31 -2.32 8.89
C ALA A 61 10.79 -1.10 8.12
N VAL A 62 10.18 -0.16 8.84
CA VAL A 62 9.68 1.10 8.26
C VAL A 62 10.82 1.96 7.71
N THR A 63 12.01 1.85 8.31
CA THR A 63 13.23 2.56 7.89
C THR A 63 13.96 1.89 6.73
N SER A 64 13.49 0.73 6.25
CA SER A 64 14.13 0.04 5.15
C SER A 64 13.95 0.80 3.83
N PRO A 65 14.89 0.62 2.88
CA PRO A 65 14.74 1.14 1.53
C PRO A 65 13.43 0.67 0.89
N HIS A 66 12.83 1.57 0.11
CA HIS A 66 11.59 1.33 -0.62
C HIS A 66 11.71 1.90 -2.04
N TYR A 67 11.10 1.20 -2.98
CA TYR A 67 10.92 1.67 -4.33
C TYR A 67 9.68 2.56 -4.39
N VAL A 68 9.79 3.66 -5.14
CA VAL A 68 8.65 4.50 -5.51
C VAL A 68 8.59 4.53 -7.02
N PHE A 69 7.49 4.07 -7.59
CA PHE A 69 7.31 4.04 -9.04
C PHE A 69 5.97 4.61 -9.46
N LYS A 70 5.99 5.27 -10.61
CA LYS A 70 4.84 5.89 -11.25
C LYS A 70 3.98 4.85 -11.94
N HIS A 71 2.67 5.01 -11.88
CA HIS A 71 1.74 4.16 -12.61
C HIS A 71 2.00 4.17 -14.11
N SER A 72 2.35 5.32 -14.71
CA SER A 72 2.69 5.40 -16.14
C SER A 72 3.92 4.59 -16.55
N HIS A 73 4.83 4.29 -15.62
CA HIS A 73 6.03 3.50 -15.87
C HIS A 73 5.81 2.00 -15.68
N VAL A 74 4.63 1.58 -15.23
CA VAL A 74 4.28 0.16 -15.11
C VAL A 74 4.00 -0.37 -16.51
N ILE A 75 4.94 -1.15 -17.05
CA ILE A 75 4.76 -1.81 -18.35
C ILE A 75 3.76 -2.95 -18.19
N PRO A 76 2.56 -2.86 -18.80
CA PRO A 76 1.54 -3.89 -18.66
C PRO A 76 1.97 -5.14 -19.45
N GLN A 77 2.44 -6.17 -18.76
CA GLN A 77 2.58 -7.52 -19.33
C GLN A 77 1.50 -8.41 -18.72
N ASN A 78 0.53 -8.86 -19.54
CA ASN A 78 -0.53 -9.80 -19.12
C ASN A 78 -1.19 -9.43 -17.77
N LEU A 79 -1.69 -8.20 -17.65
CA LEU A 79 -2.36 -7.73 -16.43
C LEU A 79 -3.70 -8.47 -16.21
N SER A 80 -3.67 -9.61 -15.53
CA SER A 80 -4.86 -10.19 -14.92
C SER A 80 -4.88 -9.83 -13.42
N CYS A 81 -5.77 -8.93 -13.04
CA CYS A 81 -6.18 -8.77 -11.64
C CYS A 81 -7.57 -9.38 -11.52
N GLY A 82 -7.69 -10.48 -10.81
CA GLY A 82 -8.96 -11.16 -10.65
C GLY A 82 -8.84 -12.27 -9.62
N LYS A 83 -9.86 -12.38 -8.77
CA LYS A 83 -10.11 -13.59 -8.01
C LYS A 83 -10.96 -14.49 -8.90
N ASN A 84 -10.48 -15.67 -9.25
CA ASN A 84 -11.36 -16.69 -9.79
C ASN A 84 -12.10 -17.32 -8.61
N CYS A 85 -13.37 -16.93 -8.45
CA CYS A 85 -14.25 -17.51 -7.46
C CYS A 85 -15.13 -18.55 -8.17
N LEU A 86 -14.91 -19.84 -7.89
CA LEU A 86 -15.85 -20.88 -8.31
C LEU A 86 -16.91 -21.03 -7.23
N VAL A 87 -18.17 -20.73 -7.57
CA VAL A 87 -19.31 -21.00 -6.70
C VAL A 87 -19.76 -22.44 -6.96
N THR A 88 -19.37 -23.37 -6.09
CA THR A 88 -19.97 -24.70 -6.07
C THR A 88 -21.34 -24.61 -5.38
N GLN A 89 -22.37 -25.26 -5.95
CA GLN A 89 -23.69 -25.38 -5.33
C GLN A 89 -23.55 -26.18 -4.03
N GLY A 90 -23.32 -25.47 -2.91
CA GLY A 90 -23.03 -26.08 -1.61
C GLY A 90 -21.80 -25.51 -0.91
N SER A 91 -21.70 -24.17 -0.84
CA SER A 91 -20.94 -23.42 0.17
C SER A 91 -19.50 -23.88 0.49
N LEU A 92 -18.61 -23.84 -0.50
CA LEU A 92 -17.19 -23.56 -0.27
C LEU A 92 -16.70 -22.60 -1.36
N ILE A 93 -16.35 -21.37 -0.98
CA ILE A 93 -15.72 -20.40 -1.88
C ILE A 93 -14.23 -20.71 -1.91
N GLN A 94 -13.77 -21.43 -2.94
CA GLN A 94 -12.35 -21.56 -3.20
C GLN A 94 -11.89 -20.36 -4.04
N CYS A 95 -11.22 -19.42 -3.38
CA CYS A 95 -10.55 -18.30 -4.03
C CYS A 95 -9.08 -18.68 -4.23
N GLU A 96 -8.65 -18.88 -5.47
CA GLU A 96 -7.23 -18.89 -5.79
C GLU A 96 -6.77 -17.45 -6.07
N ILE A 97 -5.79 -17.00 -5.29
CA ILE A 97 -5.19 -15.68 -5.48
C ILE A 97 -4.09 -15.84 -6.53
N TYR A 98 -4.30 -15.32 -7.73
CA TYR A 98 -3.21 -15.13 -8.68
C TYR A 98 -2.45 -13.86 -8.30
N SER A 99 -1.15 -13.99 -8.03
CA SER A 99 -0.26 -12.85 -7.77
C SER A 99 0.44 -12.41 -9.05
N MET A 100 0.51 -11.09 -9.25
CA MET A 100 1.26 -10.45 -10.32
C MET A 100 2.77 -10.65 -10.14
N THR A 101 3.50 -10.92 -11.21
CA THR A 101 4.94 -10.64 -11.30
C THR A 101 5.12 -9.25 -11.91
N LYS A 102 5.16 -8.21 -11.08
CA LYS A 102 5.57 -6.87 -11.52
C LYS A 102 7.09 -6.89 -11.73
N ARG A 103 7.56 -6.69 -12.96
CA ARG A 103 8.97 -6.41 -13.23
C ARG A 103 9.14 -4.90 -13.27
N SER A 104 9.87 -4.34 -12.31
CA SER A 104 10.37 -2.97 -12.43
C SER A 104 11.34 -2.91 -13.61
N PRO A 105 11.35 -1.85 -14.43
CA PRO A 105 12.55 -1.54 -15.20
C PRO A 105 13.70 -1.35 -14.21
N ASP A 106 14.82 -1.99 -14.47
CA ASP A 106 16.08 -1.74 -13.76
C ASP A 106 16.39 -0.24 -13.90
N TYR A 107 16.45 0.47 -12.78
CA TYR A 107 17.07 1.80 -12.69
C TYR A 107 18.17 1.76 -11.63
#